data_AF-A0A4Q3UE01-F1
#
_entry.id   AF-A0A4Q3UE01-F1
#
_cell.length_a   1.000
_cell.length_b   1.000
_cell.length_c   1.000
_cell.angle_alpha   90.00
_cell.angle_beta   90.00
_cell.angle_gamma   90.00
#
_symmetry.space_group_name_H-M   'P 1'
#
loop_
_entity.id
_entity.type
_entity.pdbx_description
1 polymer ?
#
loop_
_entity_poly.entity_id
_entity_poly.type
_entity_poly.pdbx_seq_one_letter_code
_entity_poly.pdbx_strand_id
1 'polypeptide(L)'
;MKSSTKNGLLVVILAVACGLGLSARPWMLARKESAEAARQVRQAEQDEAQMAKDRDQEAVLGTELGKEEQLRGQGYRKVGEQPLKQ
;
A
#
# COMPACT_ATOMS: atom_id res chain seq x y z
N MET A 1 24.82 -49.81 32.86
CA MET A 1 24.95 -48.33 32.87
C MET A 1 24.86 -47.69 31.46
N LYS A 2 24.04 -48.20 30.53
CA LYS A 2 24.00 -47.73 29.12
C LYS A 2 22.79 -46.84 28.75
N SER A 3 21.82 -46.70 29.65
CA SER A 3 20.56 -45.96 29.42
C SER A 3 20.68 -44.47 29.76
N SER A 4 21.51 -44.10 30.74
CA SER A 4 21.62 -42.71 31.23
C SER A 4 22.19 -41.74 30.19
N THR A 5 23.12 -42.19 29.34
CA THR A 5 23.76 -41.37 28.30
C THR A 5 22.83 -41.10 27.11
N LYS A 6 21.90 -42.01 26.80
CA LYS A 6 20.90 -41.81 25.74
C LYS A 6 19.89 -40.71 26.11
N ASN A 7 19.49 -40.67 27.38
CA ASN A 7 18.54 -39.67 27.86
C ASN A 7 19.16 -38.28 27.88
N GLY A 8 20.43 -38.16 28.29
CA GLY A 8 21.16 -36.88 28.22
C GLY A 8 21.31 -36.35 26.79
N LEU A 9 21.60 -37.23 25.83
CA LEU A 9 21.69 -36.86 24.41
C LEU A 9 20.35 -36.33 23.87
N LEU A 10 19.23 -36.98 24.22
CA LEU A 10 17.89 -36.54 23.81
C LEU A 10 17.54 -35.15 24.36
N VAL A 11 17.90 -34.88 25.62
CA VAL A 11 17.69 -33.55 26.23
C VAL A 11 18.50 -32.48 25.53
N VAL A 12 19.75 -32.75 25.18
CA VAL A 12 20.60 -31.80 24.44
C VAL A 12 20.02 -31.51 23.05
N ILE A 13 19.56 -32.54 22.32
CA ILE A 13 18.95 -32.36 21.00
C ILE A 13 17.68 -31.50 21.10
N LEU A 14 16.83 -31.76 22.10
CA LEU A 14 15.62 -30.96 22.36
C LEU A 14 15.94 -29.51 22.71
N ALA A 15 16.96 -29.29 23.54
CA ALA A 15 17.40 -27.94 23.92
C ALA A 15 17.92 -27.15 22.71
N VAL A 16 18.70 -27.79 21.83
CA VAL A 16 19.19 -27.17 20.60
C VAL A 16 18.05 -26.86 19.63
N ALA A 17 17.11 -27.80 19.45
CA ALA A 17 15.94 -27.59 18.59
C ALA A 17 15.04 -26.44 19.10
N CYS A 18 14.79 -26.38 20.41
CA CYS A 18 14.05 -25.28 21.02
C CYS A 18 14.77 -23.95 20.87
N GLY A 19 16.08 -23.90 21.11
CA GLY A 19 16.88 -22.67 20.96
C GLY A 19 16.88 -22.12 19.54
N LEU A 20 17.03 -22.99 18.54
CA LEU A 20 16.97 -22.60 17.13
C LEU A 20 15.57 -22.14 16.72
N GLY A 21 14.52 -22.84 17.16
CA GLY A 21 13.13 -22.48 16.87
C GLY A 21 12.72 -21.13 17.48
N LEU A 22 13.14 -20.85 18.72
CA LEU A 22 12.89 -19.59 19.40
C LEU A 22 13.67 -18.43 18.77
N SER A 23 14.87 -18.67 18.24
CA SER A 23 15.68 -17.65 17.57
C SER A 23 15.16 -17.28 16.18
N ALA A 24 14.59 -18.23 15.42
CA ALA A 24 14.15 -17.96 14.04
C ALA A 24 12.90 -17.07 13.94
N ARG A 25 11.96 -17.19 14.90
CA ARG A 25 10.71 -16.42 14.94
C ARG A 25 10.88 -14.90 14.97
N PRO A 26 11.70 -14.30 15.84
CA PRO A 26 11.85 -12.84 15.90
C PRO A 26 12.39 -12.24 14.61
N TRP A 27 13.37 -12.87 13.96
CA TRP A 27 13.88 -12.41 12.67
C TRP A 27 12.84 -12.47 11.56
N MET A 28 11.96 -13.47 11.60
CA MET A 28 10.86 -13.61 10.64
C MET A 28 9.78 -12.55 10.85
N LEU A 29 9.45 -12.24 12.12
CA LEU A 29 8.48 -11.18 12.46
C LEU A 29 9.00 -9.81 12.07
N ALA A 30 10.24 -9.46 12.44
CA ALA A 30 10.84 -8.17 12.08
C ALA A 30 10.90 -7.96 10.54
N ARG A 31 11.16 -9.03 9.77
CA ARG A 31 11.11 -8.98 8.31
C ARG A 31 9.71 -8.75 7.76
N LYS A 32 8.68 -9.35 8.37
CA LYS A 32 7.29 -9.14 7.96
C LYS A 32 6.82 -7.73 8.30
N GLU A 33 7.09 -7.27 9.52
CA GLU A 33 6.70 -5.93 9.98
C GLU A 33 7.36 -4.83 9.14
N SER A 34 8.64 -4.96 8.80
CA SER A 34 9.33 -4.01 7.92
C SER A 34 8.78 -4.02 6.49
N ALA A 35 8.43 -5.19 5.95
CA ALA A 35 7.79 -5.30 4.64
C ALA A 35 6.37 -4.72 4.64
N GLU A 36 5.61 -4.92 5.70
CA GLU A 36 4.25 -4.37 5.87
C GLU A 36 4.29 -2.86 6.07
N ALA A 37 5.22 -2.34 6.88
CA ALA A 37 5.43 -0.91 7.06
C ALA A 37 5.78 -0.21 5.73
N ALA A 38 6.68 -0.81 4.94
CA ALA A 38 7.04 -0.27 3.62
C ALA A 38 5.84 -0.26 2.66
N ARG A 39 4.96 -1.26 2.71
CA ARG A 39 3.73 -1.30 1.91
C ARG A 39 2.74 -0.22 2.35
N GLN A 40 2.57 -0.02 3.66
CA GLN A 40 1.67 1.00 4.20
C GLN A 40 2.13 2.42 3.82
N VAL A 41 3.42 2.71 3.92
CA VAL A 41 3.97 4.01 3.48
C VAL A 41 3.70 4.23 2.00
N ARG A 42 3.98 3.23 1.16
CA ARG A 42 3.74 3.34 -0.28
C ARG A 42 2.26 3.52 -0.63
N GLN A 43 1.35 2.88 0.11
CA GLN A 43 -0.09 3.09 -0.05
C GLN A 43 -0.48 4.52 0.36
N ALA A 44 0.01 5.00 1.50
CA ALA A 44 -0.25 6.36 1.95
C ALA A 44 0.25 7.41 0.94
N GLU A 45 1.45 7.24 0.38
CA GLU A 45 1.98 8.13 -0.67
C GLU A 45 1.11 8.12 -1.93
N GLN A 46 0.58 6.97 -2.32
CA GLN A 46 -0.33 6.85 -3.46
C GLN A 46 -1.67 7.53 -3.20
N ASP A 47 -2.21 7.35 -1.99
CA ASP A 47 -3.47 7.94 -1.58
C ASP A 47 -3.36 9.46 -1.48
N GLU A 48 -2.25 9.99 -0.94
CA GLU A 48 -1.97 11.43 -0.92
C GLU A 48 -1.86 12.01 -2.33
N ALA A 49 -1.12 11.34 -3.23
CA ALA A 49 -1.00 11.76 -4.61
C ALA A 49 -2.35 11.73 -5.35
N GLN A 50 -3.22 10.77 -5.04
CA GLN A 50 -4.56 10.70 -5.60
C GLN A 50 -5.45 11.81 -5.05
N MET A 51 -5.45 12.03 -3.74
CA MET A 51 -6.19 13.13 -3.11
C MET A 51 -5.78 14.51 -3.64
N ALA A 52 -4.50 14.70 -3.93
CA ALA A 52 -4.01 15.94 -4.55
C ALA A 52 -4.61 16.15 -5.95
N LYS A 53 -4.61 15.10 -6.79
CA LYS A 53 -5.22 15.16 -8.13
C LYS A 53 -6.73 15.41 -8.07
N ASP A 54 -7.41 14.76 -7.13
CA ASP A 54 -8.86 14.90 -6.97
C ASP A 54 -9.19 16.33 -6.51
N ARG A 55 -8.41 16.90 -5.58
CA ARG A 55 -8.52 18.32 -5.20
C ARG A 55 -8.29 19.27 -6.36
N ASP A 56 -7.28 19.01 -7.19
CA ASP A 56 -6.99 19.86 -8.35
C ASP A 56 -8.16 19.80 -9.36
N GLN A 57 -8.72 18.62 -9.59
CA GLN A 57 -9.91 18.45 -10.45
C GLN A 57 -11.13 19.16 -9.86
N GLU A 58 -11.39 19.01 -8.56
CA GLU A 58 -12.48 19.72 -7.88
C GLU A 58 -12.29 21.24 -7.95
N ALA A 59 -11.06 21.75 -7.79
CA ALA A 59 -10.78 23.18 -7.90
C ALA A 59 -11.08 23.71 -9.31
N VAL A 60 -10.71 22.96 -10.35
CA VAL A 60 -11.03 23.32 -11.74
C VAL A 60 -12.55 23.33 -11.96
N LEU A 61 -13.25 22.27 -11.53
CA LEU A 61 -14.71 22.14 -11.67
C LEU A 61 -15.50 23.08 -10.77
N GLY A 62 -14.91 23.59 -9.69
CA GLY A 62 -15.49 24.61 -8.83
C GLY A 62 -15.64 25.97 -9.51
N THR A 63 -14.84 26.23 -10.57
CA THR A 63 -14.94 27.46 -11.35
C THR A 63 -16.03 27.38 -12.41
N GLU A 64 -16.72 28.50 -12.67
CA GLU A 64 -17.73 28.58 -13.75
C GLU A 64 -17.12 28.24 -15.13
N LEU A 65 -15.84 28.60 -15.33
CA LEU A 65 -15.08 28.30 -16.55
C LEU A 65 -14.79 26.80 -16.69
N GLY A 66 -14.37 26.12 -15.62
CA GLY A 66 -14.10 24.68 -15.65
C GLY A 66 -15.36 23.84 -15.83
N LYS A 67 -16.50 24.26 -15.27
CA LYS A 67 -17.81 23.65 -15.58
C LYS A 67 -18.18 23.80 -17.05
N GLU A 68 -17.95 24.99 -17.61
CA GLU A 68 -18.22 25.26 -19.02
C GLU A 68 -17.31 24.44 -19.95
N GLU A 69 -16.02 24.31 -19.63
CA GLU A 69 -15.09 23.44 -20.35
C GLU A 69 -15.48 21.96 -20.27
N GLN A 70 -15.90 21.48 -19.09
CA GLN A 70 -16.39 20.10 -18.91
C GLN A 70 -17.64 19.84 -19.76
N LEU A 71 -18.58 20.78 -19.78
CA LEU A 71 -19.79 20.69 -20.60
C LEU A 71 -19.45 20.72 -22.09
N ARG A 72 -18.52 21.57 -22.53
CA ARG A 72 -18.03 21.58 -23.92
C ARG A 72 -17.34 20.27 -24.31
N GLY A 73 -16.56 19.67 -23.42
CA GLY A 73 -15.94 18.35 -23.63
C GLY A 73 -16.95 17.23 -23.83
N GLN A 74 -18.15 17.35 -23.24
CA GLN A 74 -19.28 16.45 -23.44
C GLN A 74 -20.12 16.78 -24.69
N GLY A 75 -19.71 17.78 -25.49
CA GLY A 75 -20.39 18.20 -26.70
C GLY A 75 -21.54 19.19 -26.48
N TYR A 76 -21.76 19.66 -25.25
CA TYR A 76 -22.71 20.74 -25.00
C TYR A 76 -22.18 22.06 -25.55
N ARG A 77 -23.07 22.85 -26.14
CA ARG A 77 -22.78 24.19 -26.66
C ARG A 77 -23.73 25.19 -26.03
N LYS A 78 -23.28 26.43 -25.87
CA LYS A 78 -24.18 27.50 -25.43
C LYS A 78 -25.23 27.75 -26.51
N VAL A 79 -26.47 28.01 -26.08
CA VAL A 79 -27.57 28.34 -26.98
C VAL A 79 -27.20 29.60 -27.77
N GLY A 80 -27.02 29.46 -29.09
CA GLY A 80 -26.62 30.55 -29.98
C GLY A 80 -25.15 30.54 -30.45
N GLU A 81 -24.31 29.59 -29.99
CA GLU A 81 -22.95 29.43 -30.55
C GLU A 81 -23.01 28.90 -31.99
N GLN A 82 -22.41 29.63 -32.92
CA GLN A 82 -22.21 29.14 -34.28
C GLN A 82 -21.16 28.02 -34.28
N PRO A 83 -21.36 26.93 -35.03
CA PRO A 83 -20.34 25.89 -35.16
C PRO A 83 -19.06 26.51 -35.72
N LEU A 84 -17.92 26.25 -35.05
CA LEU A 84 -16.60 26.58 -35.58
C LEU A 84 -16.50 25.97 -36.97
N LYS A 85 -16.43 26.83 -37.99
CA LYS A 85 -16.24 26.42 -39.38
C LYS A 85 -14.96 25.59 -39.45
N GLN A 86 -15.10 24.34 -39.90
CA GLN A 86 -13.98 23.48 -40.27
C GLN A 86 -13.21 24.09 -41.44
#